data_AF-A0A7J2Y956-F1
#
_entry.id   AF-A0A7J2Y956-F1
#
_cell.length_a   1.000
_cell.length_b   1.000
_cell.length_c   1.000
_cell.angle_alpha   90.00
_cell.angle_beta   90.00
_cell.angle_gamma   90.00
#
_symmetry.space_group_name_H-M   'P 1'
#
loop_
_entity.id
_entity.type
_entity.pdbx_description
1 polymer ?
#
loop_
_entity_poly.entity_id
_entity_poly.type
_entity_poly.pdbx_seq_one_letter_code
_entity_poly.pdbx_strand_id
1 'polypeptide(L)'
;MVGALEAGFYTLAKLGEVPSLLVVYLAIAVSAGTALWILVLRRSLRRSHEFYSQLGPRMKDVDVHGLRGVTVLFDNGLVYQAADYGLRFSVAGPVAAFTARNALLQRRGLWRMKTVSKVGRNQGPDTARVALESLREKLGSRWAWAFLFRRPDGRPADPVAADWAVVALFAYPRQAQTAHRIVDQLDAIRGFLEDLRIRWLPTGLPGMA
;
A
#
# COMPACT_ATOMS: atom_id res chain seq x y z
N MET A 1 -33.39 5.66 -12.07
CA MET A 1 -32.38 6.72 -11.81
C MET A 1 -32.35 7.83 -12.86
N VAL A 2 -33.03 7.71 -14.01
CA VAL A 2 -33.07 8.77 -15.05
C VAL A 2 -34.02 9.92 -14.66
N GLY A 3 -35.18 9.63 -14.04
CA GLY A 3 -36.17 10.66 -13.69
C GLY A 3 -35.78 11.63 -12.55
N ALA A 4 -34.78 11.29 -11.73
CA ALA A 4 -34.32 12.19 -10.66
C ALA A 4 -33.39 13.31 -11.19
N LEU A 5 -32.72 13.08 -12.32
CA LEU A 5 -31.91 14.08 -13.00
C LEU A 5 -32.79 15.05 -13.81
N GLU A 6 -33.85 14.56 -14.45
CA GLU A 6 -34.80 15.41 -15.19
C GLU A 6 -35.55 16.39 -14.27
N ALA A 7 -35.97 15.95 -13.08
CA ALA A 7 -36.67 16.81 -12.11
C ALA A 7 -35.77 17.93 -11.53
N GLY A 8 -34.46 17.68 -11.39
CA GLY A 8 -33.49 18.69 -10.95
C GLY A 8 -33.20 19.77 -12.00
N PHE A 9 -33.23 19.40 -13.29
CA PHE A 9 -33.03 20.34 -14.39
C PHE A 9 -34.20 21.33 -14.54
N TYR A 10 -35.44 20.87 -14.36
CA TYR A 10 -36.62 21.73 -14.46
C TYR A 10 -36.81 22.68 -13.26
N THR A 11 -36.28 22.33 -12.08
CA THR A 11 -36.34 23.20 -10.90
C THR A 11 -35.32 24.34 -10.93
N LEU A 12 -34.13 24.12 -11.48
CA LEU A 12 -33.14 25.18 -11.71
C LEU A 12 -33.58 26.20 -12.77
N ALA A 13 -34.36 25.78 -13.78
CA ALA A 13 -34.90 26.68 -14.80
C ALA A 13 -36.06 27.57 -14.31
N LYS A 14 -36.72 27.23 -13.18
CA LYS A 14 -37.81 28.03 -12.59
C LYS A 14 -37.33 29.11 -11.61
N LEU A 15 -36.07 29.09 -11.19
CA LEU A 15 -35.42 30.18 -10.47
C LEU A 15 -34.89 31.15 -11.55
N GLY A 16 -35.68 32.20 -11.84
CA GLY A 16 -35.62 33.04 -13.04
C GLY A 16 -34.36 33.87 -13.31
N GLU A 17 -33.14 33.39 -13.00
CA GLU A 17 -31.89 34.12 -13.25
C GLU A 17 -30.74 33.23 -13.76
N VAL A 18 -31.01 32.01 -14.26
CA VAL A 18 -29.95 31.21 -14.90
C VAL A 18 -30.10 31.28 -16.42
N PRO A 19 -29.17 31.92 -17.16
CA PRO A 19 -29.22 31.96 -18.62
C PRO A 19 -29.30 30.55 -19.18
N SER A 20 -30.19 30.30 -20.14
CA SER A 20 -30.33 28.99 -20.80
C SER A 20 -29.01 28.48 -21.38
N LEU A 21 -28.14 29.38 -21.84
CA LEU A 21 -26.77 29.10 -22.25
C LEU A 21 -25.89 28.53 -21.12
N LEU A 22 -26.08 28.98 -19.88
CA LEU A 22 -25.36 28.49 -18.71
C LEU A 22 -25.81 27.06 -18.35
N VAL A 23 -27.09 26.75 -18.52
CA VAL A 23 -27.63 25.39 -18.35
C VAL A 23 -27.06 24.44 -19.42
N VAL A 24 -27.02 24.87 -20.68
CA VAL A 24 -26.42 24.11 -21.78
C VAL A 24 -24.92 23.92 -21.55
N TYR A 25 -24.21 24.96 -21.12
CA TYR A 25 -22.79 24.88 -20.79
C TYR A 25 -22.53 23.89 -19.64
N LEU A 26 -23.32 23.93 -18.57
CA LEU A 26 -23.23 22.98 -17.46
C LEU A 26 -23.48 21.54 -17.92
N ALA A 27 -24.50 21.32 -18.75
CA ALA A 27 -24.83 20.00 -19.27
C ALA A 27 -23.67 19.43 -20.11
N ILE A 28 -23.05 20.25 -20.96
CA ILE A 28 -21.88 19.86 -21.77
C ILE A 28 -20.67 19.62 -20.87
N ALA A 29 -20.37 20.52 -19.93
CA ALA A 29 -19.23 20.42 -19.03
C ALA A 29 -19.31 19.18 -18.12
N VAL A 30 -20.49 18.88 -17.56
CA VAL A 30 -20.72 17.68 -16.76
C VAL A 30 -20.59 16.41 -17.61
N SER A 31 -21.15 16.40 -18.83
CA SER A 31 -21.07 15.24 -19.73
C SER A 31 -19.63 14.96 -20.17
N ALA A 32 -18.91 16.01 -20.61
CA ALA A 32 -17.51 15.92 -21.01
C ALA A 32 -16.61 15.53 -19.83
N GLY A 33 -16.83 16.12 -18.65
CA GLY A 33 -16.11 15.78 -17.43
C GLY A 33 -16.33 14.32 -17.01
N THR A 34 -17.58 13.84 -17.09
CA THR A 34 -17.92 12.44 -16.77
C THR A 34 -17.27 11.48 -17.77
N ALA A 35 -17.32 11.79 -19.07
CA ALA A 35 -16.67 10.99 -20.10
C ALA A 35 -15.15 10.92 -19.90
N LEU A 36 -14.50 12.05 -19.60
CA LEU A 36 -13.08 12.10 -19.29
C LEU A 36 -12.76 11.28 -18.03
N TRP A 37 -13.57 11.40 -16.98
CA TRP A 37 -13.40 10.64 -15.74
C TRP A 37 -13.53 9.13 -15.97
N ILE A 38 -14.51 8.70 -16.77
CA ILE A 38 -14.67 7.29 -17.19
C ILE A 38 -13.43 6.80 -17.94
N LEU A 39 -12.87 7.61 -18.85
CA LEU A 39 -11.66 7.25 -19.60
C LEU A 39 -10.45 7.09 -18.66
N VAL A 40 -10.28 8.03 -17.72
CA VAL A 40 -9.22 7.96 -16.70
C VAL A 40 -9.38 6.71 -15.83
N LEU A 41 -10.61 6.43 -15.38
CA LEU A 41 -10.92 5.25 -14.57
C LEU A 41 -10.64 3.95 -15.33
N ARG A 42 -11.12 3.82 -16.58
CA ARG A 42 -10.86 2.64 -17.43
C ARG A 42 -9.36 2.42 -17.63
N ARG A 43 -8.60 3.48 -17.89
CA ARG A 43 -7.14 3.41 -18.05
C ARG A 43 -6.45 2.99 -16.75
N SER A 44 -6.92 3.47 -15.60
CA SER A 44 -6.41 3.09 -14.29
C SER A 44 -6.70 1.62 -13.95
N LEU A 45 -7.92 1.15 -14.25
CA LEU A 45 -8.34 -0.24 -14.03
C LEU A 45 -7.54 -1.21 -14.89
N ARG A 46 -7.34 -0.91 -16.18
CA ARG A 46 -6.54 -1.75 -17.07
C ARG A 46 -5.10 -1.89 -16.56
N ARG A 47 -4.47 -0.78 -16.15
CA ARG A 47 -3.11 -0.78 -15.58
C ARG A 47 -3.01 -1.58 -14.28
N SER A 48 -4.02 -1.45 -13.41
CA SER A 48 -4.08 -2.22 -12.17
C SER A 48 -4.21 -3.72 -12.48
N HIS A 49 -5.09 -4.09 -13.41
CA HIS A 49 -5.25 -5.47 -13.84
C HIS A 49 -3.94 -6.04 -14.42
N GLU A 50 -3.28 -5.31 -15.33
CA GLU A 50 -1.97 -5.68 -15.88
C GLU A 50 -0.94 -5.91 -14.75
N PHE A 51 -0.86 -4.99 -13.79
CA PHE A 51 0.04 -5.10 -12.64
C PHE A 51 -0.22 -6.36 -11.80
N TYR A 52 -1.47 -6.62 -11.39
CA TYR A 52 -1.79 -7.80 -10.57
C TYR A 52 -1.68 -9.10 -11.37
N SER A 53 -1.99 -9.09 -12.67
CA SER A 53 -1.81 -10.27 -13.53
C SER A 53 -0.35 -10.70 -13.61
N GLN A 54 0.59 -9.75 -13.61
CA GLN A 54 2.04 -10.02 -13.59
C GLN A 54 2.53 -10.50 -12.23
N LEU A 55 1.90 -10.07 -11.12
CA LEU A 55 2.21 -10.60 -9.78
C LEU A 55 1.66 -12.01 -9.58
N GLY A 56 0.57 -12.36 -10.29
CA GLY A 56 -0.20 -13.60 -10.19
C GLY A 56 0.59 -14.88 -9.91
N PRO A 57 1.69 -15.17 -10.64
CA PRO A 57 2.45 -16.41 -10.47
C PRO A 57 2.99 -16.66 -9.05
N ARG A 58 3.19 -15.60 -8.25
CA ARG A 58 3.72 -15.69 -6.88
C ARG A 58 2.69 -15.37 -5.81
N MET A 59 1.46 -15.03 -6.20
CA MET A 59 0.40 -14.68 -5.26
C MET A 59 -0.20 -15.94 -4.64
N LYS A 60 -0.17 -16.02 -3.32
CA LYS A 60 -0.75 -17.11 -2.54
C LYS A 60 -2.18 -16.80 -2.11
N ASP A 61 -2.42 -15.56 -1.65
CA ASP A 61 -3.73 -15.12 -1.16
C ASP A 61 -3.92 -13.61 -1.43
N VAL A 62 -5.16 -13.18 -1.60
CA VAL A 62 -5.51 -11.81 -1.97
C VAL A 62 -6.75 -11.37 -1.24
N ASP A 63 -6.71 -10.16 -0.69
CA ASP A 63 -7.86 -9.57 -0.04
C ASP A 63 -8.07 -8.12 -0.49
N VAL A 64 -9.27 -7.84 -0.98
CA VAL A 64 -9.67 -6.56 -1.57
C VAL A 64 -10.59 -5.85 -0.60
N HIS A 65 -10.13 -4.72 -0.06
CA HIS A 65 -10.83 -4.03 1.01
C HIS A 65 -11.40 -2.69 0.56
N GLY A 66 -12.45 -2.74 -0.27
CA GLY A 66 -13.16 -1.56 -0.77
C GLY A 66 -12.20 -0.52 -1.39
N LEU A 67 -12.38 0.76 -1.05
CA LEU A 67 -11.54 1.86 -1.55
C LEU A 67 -10.11 1.90 -0.93
N ARG A 68 -9.82 1.08 0.09
CA ARG A 68 -8.55 1.14 0.86
C ARG A 68 -7.40 0.35 0.22
N GLY A 69 -7.65 -0.29 -0.92
CA GLY A 69 -6.66 -0.97 -1.73
C GLY A 69 -6.64 -2.49 -1.57
N VAL A 70 -5.73 -3.12 -2.31
CA VAL A 70 -5.53 -4.57 -2.35
C VAL A 70 -4.40 -4.94 -1.40
N THR A 71 -4.60 -6.02 -0.64
CA THR A 71 -3.56 -6.71 0.12
C THR A 71 -3.27 -8.04 -0.55
N VAL A 72 -2.00 -8.33 -0.77
CA VAL A 72 -1.53 -9.54 -1.45
C VAL A 72 -0.57 -10.25 -0.52
N LEU A 73 -0.77 -11.54 -0.32
CA LEU A 73 0.18 -12.44 0.32
C LEU A 73 0.88 -13.25 -0.77
N PHE A 74 2.20 -13.23 -0.78
CA PHE A 74 3.01 -14.03 -1.68
C PHE A 74 3.32 -15.41 -1.10
N ASP A 75 3.69 -16.35 -1.97
CA ASP A 75 4.11 -17.71 -1.62
C ASP A 75 5.29 -17.76 -0.65
N ASN A 76 6.20 -16.79 -0.75
CA ASN A 76 7.31 -16.61 0.18
C ASN A 76 6.87 -15.93 1.50
N GLY A 77 5.59 -15.75 1.79
CA GLY A 77 5.14 -15.15 3.04
C GLY A 77 5.40 -13.65 3.16
N LEU A 78 5.80 -12.98 2.08
CA LEU A 78 5.82 -11.53 2.02
C LEU A 78 4.40 -11.01 1.80
N VAL A 79 4.06 -9.93 2.47
CA VAL A 79 2.78 -9.23 2.33
C VAL A 79 3.03 -7.93 1.59
N TYR A 80 2.30 -7.73 0.50
CA TYR A 80 2.22 -6.47 -0.23
C TYR A 80 0.91 -5.74 0.08
N GLN A 81 1.04 -4.44 0.34
CA GLN A 81 -0.10 -3.54 0.53
C GLN A 81 0.12 -2.29 -0.32
N ALA A 82 -0.88 -1.94 -1.12
CA ALA A 82 -0.91 -0.64 -1.78
C ALA A 82 -0.97 0.48 -0.71
N ALA A 83 -0.08 1.46 -0.82
CA ALA A 83 -0.08 2.66 0.02
C ALA A 83 -0.19 3.90 -0.87
N ASP A 84 -0.72 5.00 -0.31
CA ASP A 84 -0.99 6.25 -1.04
C ASP A 84 0.26 6.84 -1.73
N TYR A 85 1.46 6.49 -1.21
CA TYR A 85 2.75 7.01 -1.69
C TYR A 85 3.66 5.93 -2.29
N GLY A 86 3.20 4.69 -2.47
CA GLY A 86 4.05 3.62 -2.98
C GLY A 86 3.62 2.20 -2.59
N LEU A 87 4.59 1.29 -2.59
CA LEU A 87 4.41 -0.10 -2.22
C LEU A 87 4.90 -0.31 -0.79
N ARG A 88 4.09 -0.99 0.00
CA ARG A 88 4.43 -1.42 1.35
C ARG A 88 4.64 -2.93 1.35
N PHE A 89 5.76 -3.36 1.89
CA PHE A 89 6.07 -4.76 2.11
C PHE A 89 6.28 -5.04 3.60
N SER A 90 5.75 -6.15 4.07
CA SER A 90 5.97 -6.65 5.44
C SER A 90 6.04 -8.17 5.43
N VAL A 91 6.65 -8.76 6.45
CA VAL A 91 6.69 -10.22 6.61
C VAL A 91 5.38 -10.69 7.26
N ALA A 92 4.83 -11.81 6.78
CA ALA A 92 3.69 -12.46 7.40
C ALA A 92 3.96 -12.73 8.89
N GLY A 93 2.91 -12.56 9.70
CA GLY A 93 2.95 -12.86 11.13
C GLY A 93 3.11 -14.35 11.43
N PRO A 94 3.32 -14.72 12.71
CA PRO A 94 3.67 -16.08 13.13
C PRO A 94 2.55 -17.13 12.98
N VAL A 95 1.39 -16.75 12.42
CA VAL A 95 0.22 -17.62 12.32
C VAL A 95 0.46 -18.67 11.23
N ALA A 96 0.34 -19.96 11.57
CA ALA A 96 0.57 -21.08 10.65
C ALA A 96 -0.27 -21.02 9.36
N ALA A 97 -1.48 -20.45 9.45
CA ALA A 97 -2.37 -20.17 8.32
C ALA A 97 -2.54 -18.65 8.12
N PHE A 98 -1.44 -17.94 7.91
CA PHE A 98 -1.48 -16.50 7.65
C PHE A 98 -2.19 -16.21 6.31
N THR A 99 -3.20 -15.33 6.34
CA THR A 99 -3.99 -14.91 5.17
C THR A 99 -3.79 -13.42 4.88
N ALA A 100 -4.19 -12.96 3.70
CA ALA A 100 -4.20 -11.55 3.33
C ALA A 100 -5.09 -10.71 4.26
N ARG A 101 -6.17 -11.30 4.80
CA ARG A 101 -7.02 -10.68 5.84
C ARG A 101 -6.27 -10.48 7.16
N ASN A 102 -5.48 -11.46 7.58
CA ASN A 102 -4.62 -11.35 8.78
C ASN A 102 -3.60 -10.22 8.61
N ALA A 103 -3.03 -10.05 7.40
CA ALA A 103 -2.16 -8.92 7.07
C ALA A 103 -2.83 -7.56 7.21
N LEU A 104 -4.13 -7.43 6.90
CA LEU A 104 -4.85 -6.19 7.15
C LEU A 104 -4.98 -5.91 8.65
N LEU A 105 -5.32 -6.93 9.46
CA LEU A 105 -5.41 -6.78 10.91
C LEU A 105 -4.05 -6.40 11.51
N GLN A 106 -2.98 -7.04 11.07
CA GLN A 106 -1.60 -6.67 11.45
C GLN A 106 -1.29 -5.22 11.06
N ARG A 107 -1.69 -4.77 9.86
CA ARG A 107 -1.55 -3.38 9.43
C ARG A 107 -2.27 -2.42 10.37
N ARG A 108 -3.47 -2.75 10.85
CA ARG A 108 -4.17 -1.92 11.84
C ARG A 108 -3.45 -1.92 13.18
N GLY A 109 -2.91 -3.07 13.58
CA GLY A 109 -2.05 -3.23 14.76
C GLY A 109 -0.80 -2.35 14.71
N LEU A 110 -0.18 -2.18 13.54
CA LEU A 110 1.03 -1.35 13.36
C LEU A 110 0.84 0.09 13.86
N TRP A 111 -0.34 0.70 13.70
CA TRP A 111 -0.61 2.06 14.18
C TRP A 111 -0.51 2.19 15.70
N ARG A 112 -0.61 1.07 16.39
CA ARG A 112 -0.52 0.97 17.85
C ARG A 112 0.89 0.59 18.30
N MET A 113 1.81 0.30 17.38
CA MET A 113 3.19 -0.11 17.70
C MET A 113 4.12 1.11 17.76
N LYS A 114 5.17 1.01 18.57
CA LYS A 114 6.23 2.01 18.66
C LYS A 114 7.29 1.71 17.61
N THR A 115 7.69 2.72 16.83
CA THR A 115 8.87 2.61 15.96
C THR A 115 10.11 2.49 16.82
N VAL A 116 10.86 1.41 16.68
CA VAL A 116 12.10 1.16 17.45
C VAL A 116 13.34 1.38 16.59
N SER A 117 13.24 1.20 15.28
CA SER A 117 14.32 1.51 14.35
C SER A 117 13.78 1.97 13.01
N LYS A 118 14.57 2.78 12.32
CA LYS A 118 14.25 3.37 11.02
C LYS A 118 15.51 3.40 10.18
N VAL A 119 15.41 2.84 8.98
CA VAL A 119 16.47 2.81 7.98
C VAL A 119 16.02 3.58 6.75
N GLY A 120 16.88 4.47 6.27
CA GLY A 120 16.68 5.23 5.05
C GLY A 120 18.02 5.76 4.56
N ARG A 121 18.02 6.60 3.52
CA ARG A 121 19.25 7.08 2.87
C ARG A 121 20.32 7.58 3.86
N ASN A 122 19.88 8.35 4.85
CA ASN A 122 20.75 9.00 5.84
C ASN A 122 20.47 8.55 7.29
N GLN A 123 19.76 7.42 7.49
CA GLN A 123 19.37 6.95 8.83
C GLN A 123 19.55 5.44 8.94
N GLY A 124 20.03 4.99 10.09
CA GLY A 124 20.27 3.57 10.39
C GLY A 124 21.67 3.07 10.02
N PRO A 125 21.97 1.79 10.30
CA PRO A 125 23.28 1.19 10.09
C PRO A 125 23.70 1.12 8.62
N ASP A 126 24.99 1.30 8.34
CA ASP A 126 25.55 1.38 6.98
C ASP A 126 25.19 0.17 6.12
N THR A 127 25.32 -1.04 6.67
CA THR A 127 24.98 -2.29 5.97
C THR A 127 23.50 -2.36 5.59
N ALA A 128 22.60 -1.94 6.49
CA ALA A 128 21.17 -1.89 6.22
C ALA A 128 20.80 -0.79 5.20
N ARG A 129 21.50 0.36 5.25
CA ARG A 129 21.32 1.44 4.27
C ARG A 129 21.75 0.99 2.88
N VAL A 130 22.91 0.35 2.75
CA VAL A 130 23.42 -0.17 1.47
C VAL A 130 22.48 -1.24 0.90
N ALA A 131 21.99 -2.16 1.73
CA ALA A 131 21.04 -3.18 1.28
C ALA A 131 19.71 -2.56 0.82
N LEU A 132 19.16 -1.60 1.58
CA LEU A 132 17.94 -0.89 1.22
C LEU A 132 18.09 -0.07 -0.07
N GLU A 133 19.25 0.56 -0.25
CA GLU A 133 19.57 1.35 -1.45
C GLU A 133 19.74 0.46 -2.69
N SER A 134 20.40 -0.69 -2.55
CA SER A 134 20.49 -1.69 -3.62
C SER A 134 19.10 -2.18 -4.05
N LEU A 135 18.22 -2.46 -3.08
CA LEU A 135 16.83 -2.81 -3.38
C LEU A 135 16.10 -1.64 -4.06
N ARG A 136 16.28 -0.40 -3.58
CA ARG A 136 15.69 0.80 -4.18
C ARG A 136 16.06 0.91 -5.66
N GLU A 137 17.34 0.71 -6.00
CA GLU A 137 17.85 0.80 -7.37
C GLU A 137 17.32 -0.32 -8.26
N LYS A 138 17.40 -1.59 -7.82
CA LYS A 138 16.87 -2.74 -8.57
C LYS A 138 15.38 -2.61 -8.84
N LEU A 139 14.64 -2.09 -7.86
CA LEU A 139 13.22 -1.82 -7.98
C LEU A 139 12.92 -0.55 -8.78
N GLY A 140 13.89 0.33 -9.03
CA GLY A 140 13.67 1.63 -9.69
C GLY A 140 12.80 2.59 -8.87
N SER A 141 12.84 2.47 -7.54
CA SER A 141 12.05 3.29 -6.62
C SER A 141 12.69 4.68 -6.42
N ARG A 142 11.86 5.72 -6.28
CA ARG A 142 12.35 7.10 -6.05
C ARG A 142 12.99 7.26 -4.68
N TRP A 143 12.40 6.66 -3.66
CA TRP A 143 12.92 6.64 -2.30
C TRP A 143 12.54 5.31 -1.64
N ALA A 144 13.30 4.92 -0.63
CA ALA A 144 13.02 3.72 0.17
C ALA A 144 13.20 4.02 1.65
N TRP A 145 12.33 3.44 2.48
CA TRP A 145 12.44 3.45 3.92
C TRP A 145 12.11 2.07 4.46
N ALA A 146 12.79 1.66 5.52
CA ALA A 146 12.42 0.49 6.31
C ALA A 146 12.23 0.88 7.77
N PHE A 147 11.28 0.23 8.42
CA PHE A 147 10.88 0.51 9.78
C PHE A 147 10.77 -0.80 10.54
N LEU A 148 11.32 -0.80 11.76
CA LEU A 148 11.08 -1.83 12.74
C LEU A 148 10.14 -1.26 13.80
N PHE A 149 9.05 -1.96 14.05
CA PHE A 149 8.06 -1.63 15.04
C PHE A 149 8.06 -2.70 16.14
N ARG A 150 7.83 -2.27 17.38
CA ARG A 150 7.65 -3.14 18.54
C ARG A 150 6.37 -2.77 19.27
N ARG A 151 5.67 -3.77 19.80
CA ARG A 151 4.54 -3.58 20.71
C ARG A 151 5.02 -2.81 21.95
N PRO A 152 4.31 -1.75 22.40
CA PRO A 152 4.62 -1.08 23.65
C PRO A 152 4.46 -2.04 24.84
N ASP A 153 5.37 -1.95 25.81
CA ASP A 153 5.31 -2.76 27.03
C ASP A 153 4.00 -2.46 27.81
N GLY A 154 3.40 -3.50 28.41
CA GLY A 154 2.17 -3.37 29.21
C GLY A 154 0.85 -3.46 28.43
N ARG A 155 0.87 -3.68 27.10
CA ARG A 155 -0.35 -4.04 26.36
C ARG A 155 -0.60 -5.56 26.36
N PRO A 156 -1.86 -6.00 26.49
CA PRO A 156 -2.18 -7.42 26.43
C PRO A 156 -1.70 -8.02 25.11
N ALA A 157 -1.16 -9.23 25.19
CA ALA A 157 -0.73 -9.98 24.03
C ALA A 157 -1.96 -10.27 23.16
N ASP A 158 -2.02 -9.67 21.97
CA ASP A 158 -3.03 -10.02 20.98
C ASP A 158 -2.53 -11.28 20.24
N PRO A 159 -3.29 -12.39 20.26
CA PRO A 159 -2.88 -13.65 19.65
C PRO A 159 -2.75 -13.58 18.11
N VAL A 160 -3.28 -12.53 17.48
CA VAL A 160 -3.21 -12.33 16.02
C VAL A 160 -2.15 -11.28 15.64
N ALA A 161 -1.83 -10.35 16.55
CA ALA A 161 -0.83 -9.32 16.28
C ALA A 161 0.57 -9.75 16.74
N ALA A 162 1.57 -9.58 15.88
CA ALA A 162 2.96 -9.86 16.22
C ALA A 162 3.51 -8.85 17.24
N ASP A 163 4.43 -9.29 18.11
CA ASP A 163 5.13 -8.43 19.09
C ASP A 163 6.08 -7.43 18.42
N TRP A 164 6.54 -7.77 17.22
CA TRP A 164 7.37 -6.93 16.38
C TRP A 164 6.82 -6.98 14.95
N ALA A 165 7.12 -5.95 14.16
CA ALA A 165 6.78 -5.94 12.75
C ALA A 165 7.85 -5.16 11.98
N VAL A 166 8.21 -5.68 10.81
CA VAL A 166 9.13 -5.00 9.89
C VAL A 166 8.37 -4.59 8.64
N VAL A 167 8.58 -3.35 8.22
CA VAL A 167 7.91 -2.79 7.06
C VAL A 167 8.93 -2.06 6.19
N ALA A 168 8.98 -2.38 4.90
CA ALA A 168 9.65 -1.56 3.90
C ALA A 168 8.63 -0.80 3.05
N LEU A 169 8.95 0.46 2.75
CA LEU A 169 8.19 1.35 1.89
C LEU A 169 9.06 1.76 0.71
N PHE A 170 8.55 1.59 -0.49
CA PHE A 170 9.20 2.01 -1.73
C PHE A 170 8.26 2.92 -2.51
N ALA A 171 8.69 4.13 -2.83
CA ALA A 171 7.89 5.06 -3.60
C ALA A 171 7.97 4.85 -5.11
N TYR A 172 6.80 4.65 -5.70
CA TYR A 172 6.64 4.47 -7.14
C TYR A 172 5.76 5.56 -7.72
N PRO A 173 6.32 6.44 -8.56
CA PRO A 173 5.51 7.37 -9.33
C PRO A 173 4.67 6.65 -10.42
N ARG A 174 5.04 5.42 -10.82
CA ARG A 174 4.34 4.62 -11.85
C ARG A 174 4.31 3.13 -11.49
N GLN A 175 3.36 2.72 -10.64
CA GLN A 175 3.26 1.33 -10.13
C GLN A 175 3.13 0.26 -11.23
N ALA A 176 2.37 0.53 -12.29
CA ALA A 176 2.05 -0.47 -13.32
C ALA A 176 3.24 -0.96 -14.16
N GLN A 177 4.37 -0.24 -14.20
CA GLN A 177 5.53 -0.60 -15.02
C GLN A 177 6.55 -1.48 -14.28
N THR A 178 6.29 -1.82 -13.02
CA THR A 178 7.32 -2.40 -12.13
C THR A 178 7.02 -3.81 -11.63
N ALA A 179 5.89 -4.42 -12.02
CA ALA A 179 5.49 -5.73 -11.49
C ALA A 179 6.56 -6.82 -11.71
N HIS A 180 7.15 -6.91 -12.91
CA HIS A 180 8.26 -7.84 -13.18
C HIS A 180 9.44 -7.66 -12.20
N ARG A 181 9.91 -6.42 -11.98
CA ARG A 181 11.04 -6.16 -11.06
C ARG A 181 10.68 -6.49 -9.61
N ILE A 182 9.42 -6.31 -9.22
CA ILE A 182 8.96 -6.67 -7.89
C ILE A 182 9.03 -8.18 -7.72
N VAL A 183 8.49 -8.94 -8.68
CA VAL A 183 8.51 -10.41 -8.68
C VAL A 183 9.94 -10.92 -8.54
N ASP A 184 10.87 -10.40 -9.34
CA ASP A 184 12.29 -10.79 -9.31
C ASP A 184 12.99 -10.48 -7.99
N GLN A 185 12.47 -9.54 -7.20
CA GLN A 185 13.07 -9.09 -5.95
C GLN A 185 12.28 -9.51 -4.71
N LEU A 186 11.19 -10.28 -4.82
CA LEU A 186 10.37 -10.68 -3.67
C LEU A 186 11.18 -11.37 -2.58
N ASP A 187 12.08 -12.29 -2.96
CA ASP A 187 12.90 -13.04 -2.02
C ASP A 187 14.00 -12.17 -1.41
N ALA A 188 14.57 -11.25 -2.20
CA ALA A 188 15.55 -10.28 -1.70
C ALA A 188 14.93 -9.29 -0.71
N ILE A 189 13.70 -8.82 -0.97
CA ILE A 189 12.95 -7.96 -0.05
C ILE A 189 12.64 -8.71 1.24
N ARG A 190 12.18 -9.97 1.14
CA ARG A 190 11.93 -10.80 2.31
C ARG A 190 13.20 -10.99 3.14
N GLY A 191 14.30 -11.40 2.50
CA GLY A 191 15.59 -11.61 3.16
C GLY A 191 16.07 -10.34 3.86
N PHE A 192 15.95 -9.18 3.22
CA PHE A 192 16.26 -7.90 3.85
C PHE A 192 15.40 -7.61 5.09
N LEU A 193 14.08 -7.83 5.03
CA LEU A 193 13.19 -7.60 6.17
C LEU A 193 13.46 -8.57 7.33
N GLU A 194 13.76 -9.84 7.03
CA GLU A 194 14.14 -10.84 8.03
C GLU A 194 15.50 -10.53 8.64
N ASP A 195 16.47 -10.07 7.85
CA ASP A 195 17.76 -9.61 8.34
C ASP A 195 17.60 -8.38 9.24
N LEU A 196 16.75 -7.44 8.81
CA LEU A 196 16.40 -6.24 9.57
C LEU A 196 15.78 -6.61 10.93
N ARG A 197 14.96 -7.66 10.95
CA ARG A 197 14.43 -8.24 12.19
C ARG A 197 15.52 -8.85 13.05
N ILE A 198 16.31 -9.77 12.51
CA ILE A 198 17.21 -10.63 13.31
C ILE A 198 18.38 -9.83 13.86
N ARG A 199 19.06 -9.05 13.02
CA ARG A 199 20.28 -8.34 13.41
C ARG A 199 20.01 -7.03 14.14
N TRP A 200 18.80 -6.49 14.00
CA TRP A 200 18.51 -5.12 14.43
C TRP A 200 17.23 -4.99 15.26
N LEU A 201 16.56 -6.09 15.61
CA LEU A 201 15.92 -6.12 16.91
C LEU A 201 17.02 -5.88 17.94
N PRO A 202 16.87 -4.91 18.85
CA PRO A 202 17.80 -4.79 19.96
C PRO A 202 17.70 -6.07 20.81
N THR A 203 18.56 -7.05 20.53
CA THR A 203 18.95 -8.05 21.50
C THR A 203 19.80 -7.32 22.53
N GLY A 204 19.18 -6.89 23.62
CA GLY A 204 19.86 -6.26 24.74
C GLY A 204 19.70 -4.75 24.79
N LEU A 205 18.91 -4.32 25.77
CA LEU A 205 19.31 -3.19 26.60
C LEU A 205 20.74 -3.47 27.12
N PRO A 206 21.71 -2.54 27.00
CA PRO A 206 22.86 -2.57 27.88
C PRO A 206 22.34 -2.17 29.27
N GLY A 207 22.19 -3.15 30.16
CA GLY A 207 21.79 -2.93 31.55
C GLY A 207 20.71 -3.88 32.01
N MET A 208 21.08 -5.14 32.25
CA MET A 208 20.59 -6.01 33.32
C MET A 208 21.31 -7.37 33.20
N ALA A 209 22.57 -7.36 33.63
CA ALA A 209 23.30 -8.47 34.24
C ALA A 209 24.55 -7.85 34.90
#